data_AF-A0AAW6Y3L9-F1
#
_entry.id   AF-A0AAW6Y3L9-F1
#
_cell.length_a   1.000
_cell.length_b   1.000
_cell.length_c   1.000
_cell.angle_alpha   90.00
_cell.angle_beta   90.00
_cell.angle_gamma   90.00
#
_symmetry.space_group_name_H-M   'P 1'
#
loop_
_entity.id
_entity.type
_entity.pdbx_description
1 polymer ?
#
loop_
_entity_poly.entity_id
_entity_poly.type
_entity_poly.pdbx_seq_one_letter_code
_entity_poly.pdbx_strand_id
1 'polypeptide(L)' 'MNHNMATEHEAEQALSQMSDAQGAKYFQPILMHEPETNGPLRASAVIYR' A
#
# COMPACT_ATOMS: atom_id res chain seq x y z
N MET A 1 3.52 10.12 -7.03
CA MET A 1 2.62 9.72 -8.12
C MET A 1 1.28 9.37 -7.50
N ASN A 2 0.22 10.11 -7.84
CA ASN A 2 -1.15 9.83 -7.41
C ASN A 2 -1.69 8.74 -8.33
N HIS A 3 -1.55 7.48 -7.93
CA HIS A 3 -2.35 6.41 -8.53
C HIS A 3 -3.57 6.22 -7.64
N ASN A 4 -4.76 6.50 -8.18
CA ASN A 4 -6.01 6.01 -7.61
C ASN A 4 -5.92 4.48 -7.63
N MET A 5 -5.42 3.87 -6.57
CA MET A 5 -5.46 2.41 -6.44
C MET A 5 -6.90 2.04 -6.13
N ALA A 6 -7.51 1.31 -7.05
CA ALA A 6 -8.92 0.98 -7.01
C ALA A 6 -9.19 -0.28 -6.17
N THR A 7 -8.15 -1.05 -5.87
CA THR A 7 -8.26 -2.36 -5.23
C THR A 7 -7.11 -2.65 -4.26
N GLU A 8 -7.37 -3.50 -3.27
CA GLU A 8 -6.36 -3.96 -2.31
C GLU A 8 -5.16 -4.63 -3.00
N HIS A 9 -5.38 -5.31 -4.12
CA HIS A 9 -4.32 -6.00 -4.86
C HIS A 9 -3.29 -5.04 -5.47
N GLU A 10 -3.75 -3.93 -6.06
CA GLU A 10 -2.85 -2.90 -6.59
C GLU A 10 -2.04 -2.24 -5.48
N ALA A 11 -2.67 -2.01 -4.32
CA ALA A 11 -2.02 -1.51 -3.13
C ALA A 11 -0.94 -2.45 -2.62
N GLU A 12 -1.23 -3.75 -2.52
CA GLU A 12 -0.25 -4.76 -2.11
C GLU A 12 0.94 -4.84 -3.08
N GLN A 13 0.69 -4.84 -4.39
CA GLN A 13 1.77 -4.86 -5.39
C GLN A 13 2.67 -3.63 -5.30
N ALA A 14 2.09 -2.44 -5.13
CA ALA A 14 2.87 -1.22 -4.96
C ALA A 14 3.68 -1.22 -3.67
N LEU A 15 3.11 -1.72 -2.57
CA LEU A 15 3.80 -1.83 -1.29
C LEU A 15 4.93 -2.86 -1.33
N SER A 16 4.76 -3.97 -2.04
CA SER A 16 5.83 -4.94 -2.29
C SER A 16 6.98 -4.28 -3.05
N GLN A 17 6.71 -3.62 -4.16
CA GLN A 17 7.76 -2.95 -4.96
C GLN A 17 8.51 -1.88 -4.16
N MET A 18 7.79 -1.09 -3.35
CA MET A 18 8.41 -0.09 -2.47
C MET A 18 9.25 -0.72 -1.36
N SER A 19 8.84 -1.88 -0.85
CA SER A 19 9.55 -2.62 0.19
C SER A 19 10.83 -3.24 -0.36
N ASP A 20 10.76 -3.86 -1.54
CA ASP A 20 11.91 -4.41 -2.26
C ASP A 20 12.95 -3.33 -2.57
N ALA A 21 12.50 -2.17 -3.07
CA ALA A 21 13.37 -1.02 -3.35
C ALA A 21 14.06 -0.46 -2.08
N GLN A 22 13.48 -0.68 -0.91
CA GLN A 22 14.04 -0.29 0.38
C GLN A 22 14.87 -1.39 1.06
N GLY A 23 14.98 -2.56 0.45
CA GLY A 23 15.69 -3.71 1.01
C GLY A 23 15.00 -4.32 2.24
N ALA A 24 13.67 -4.22 2.31
CA ALA A 24 12.86 -4.86 3.34
C ALA A 24 12.99 -6.38 3.27
N LYS A 25 13.17 -7.06 4.41
CA LYS A 25 13.03 -8.53 4.47
C LYS A 25 11.58 -8.96 4.62
N TYR A 26 10.80 -8.16 5.34
CA TYR A 26 9.36 -8.34 5.50
C TYR A 26 8.68 -6.99 5.45
N PHE A 27 7.46 -6.97 4.93
CA PHE A 27 6.58 -5.80 5.02
C PHE A 27 5.19 -6.25 5.45
N GLN A 28 4.47 -5.38 6.14
CA GLN A 28 3.08 -5.59 6.49
C GLN A 28 2.25 -4.45 5.87
N PRO A 29 1.35 -4.76 4.91
CA PRO A 29 0.47 -3.77 4.34
C PRO A 29 -0.58 -3.30 5.36
N ILE A 30 -0.90 -2.02 5.30
CA ILE A 30 -1.96 -1.35 6.05
C ILE A 30 -2.82 -0.64 5.02
N LEU A 31 -4.04 -1.14 4.84
CA LEU A 31 -5.02 -0.64 3.88
C LEU A 31 -6.12 0.11 4.64
N MET A 32 -6.36 1.37 4.28
CA MET A 32 -7.40 2.20 4.90
C MET A 32 -8.37 2.72 3.83
N HIS A 33 -9.64 2.35 4.00
CA HIS A 33 -10.75 2.89 3.22
C HIS A 33 -11.34 4.11 3.94
N GLU A 34 -11.43 5.24 3.25
CA GLU A 34 -12.10 6.43 3.79
C GLU A 34 -13.62 6.15 3.89
N PRO A 35 -14.23 6.18 5.09
CA PRO A 35 -15.55 5.60 5.35
C PRO A 35 -16.74 6.32 4.69
N GLU A 36 -16.57 7.59 4.27
CA GLU A 36 -17.69 8.43 3.84
C GLU A 36 -17.64 8.83 2.36
N THR A 37 -16.67 8.32 1.61
CA THR A 37 -16.60 8.55 0.17
C THR A 37 -16.21 7.25 -0.52
N ASN A 38 -16.57 7.08 -1.80
CA ASN A 38 -15.80 6.22 -2.72
C ASN A 38 -14.39 6.83 -2.94
N GLY A 39 -13.76 7.24 -1.85
CA GLY A 39 -12.48 7.91 -1.79
C GLY A 39 -11.36 6.91 -2.05
N PRO A 40 -10.18 7.43 -2.42
CA PRO A 40 -9.04 6.59 -2.79
C PRO A 40 -8.64 5.67 -1.63
N LEU A 41 -8.31 4.42 -1.96
CA LEU A 41 -7.70 3.48 -1.02
C LEU A 41 -6.35 4.04 -0.55
N ARG A 42 -6.19 4.26 0.75
CA ARG A 42 -4.91 4.65 1.32
C ARG A 42 -4.11 3.39 1.64
N ALA A 43 -3.04 3.17 0.88
CA ALA A 43 -2.11 2.07 1.07
C ALA A 43 -0.85 2.55 1.81
N SER A 44 -0.48 1.88 2.89
CA SER A 44 0.73 2.12 3.68
C SER A 44 1.37 0.78 4.05
N ALA A 45 2.65 0.75 4.40
CA ALA A 45 3.29 -0.47 4.89
C ALA A 45 4.28 -0.18 6.02
N VAL A 46 4.32 -1.10 6.98
CA VAL A 46 5.41 -1.18 7.96
C VAL A 46 6.46 -2.12 7.40
N ILE A 47 7.72 -1.66 7.39
CA ILE A 47 8.85 -2.41 6.85
C ILE A 47 9.70 -2.93 8.02
N TYR A 48 10.08 -4.21 7.95
CA TYR A 48 11.03 -4.87 8.84
C TYR A 48 12.29 -5.27 8.06
N ARG A 49 13.45 -5.01 8.66
CA ARG A 49 14.77 -5.31 8.08
C ARG A 49 15.40 -6.46 8.84
#